data_AF-A0A6H1KUI2-F1
#
_entry.id   AF-A0A6H1KUI2-F1
#
_cell.length_a   1.000
_cell.length_b   1.000
_cell.length_c   1.000
_cell.angle_alpha   90.00
_cell.angle_beta   90.00
_cell.angle_gamma   90.00
#
_symmetry.space_group_name_H-M   'P 1'
#
loop_
_entity.id
_entity.type
_entity.pdbx_description
1 polymer ?
#
loop_
_entity_poly.entity_id
_entity_poly.type
_entity_poly.pdbx_seq_one_letter_code
_entity_poly.pdbx_strand_id
1 'polypeptide(L)'
;MSLHLTTDDWVVIAGVSTVIYMVAMRWCMPTPKAKRQISFVPLGGSVLLVPNAAVEGYSASFTLYLYSCLLLAFVIMLVPVGKRVAADTLEQEQKPWDKVPLNTFSLYWFAFSSTGCIVAMLYIWPAIN
;
A
#
# COMPACT_ATOMS: atom_id res chain seq x y z
N MET A 1 -4.65 -23.83 14.83
CA MET A 1 -3.19 -23.86 14.71
C MET A 1 -2.74 -22.41 14.64
N SER A 2 -2.32 -21.83 15.77
CA SER A 2 -1.80 -20.45 15.81
C SER A 2 -0.39 -20.46 15.24
N LEU A 3 -0.16 -19.62 14.23
CA LEU A 3 1.10 -19.55 13.51
C LEU A 3 1.87 -18.38 14.11
N HIS A 4 2.74 -18.65 15.08
CA HIS A 4 3.42 -17.59 15.84
C HIS A 4 4.63 -17.08 15.04
N LEU A 5 4.54 -15.88 14.49
CA LEU A 5 5.60 -15.29 13.68
C LEU A 5 6.59 -14.51 14.55
N THR A 6 7.89 -14.71 14.31
CA THR A 6 8.96 -13.98 14.98
C THR A 6 9.24 -12.64 14.30
N THR A 7 10.02 -11.77 14.94
CA THR A 7 10.48 -10.51 14.33
C THR A 7 11.24 -10.75 13.02
N ASP A 8 12.06 -11.80 12.97
CA ASP A 8 12.87 -12.13 11.80
C ASP A 8 11.98 -12.53 10.61
N ASP A 9 10.89 -13.28 10.87
CA ASP A 9 9.89 -13.60 9.86
C ASP A 9 9.23 -12.33 9.30
N TRP A 10 8.91 -11.38 10.18
CA TRP A 10 8.34 -10.10 9.77
C TRP A 10 9.29 -9.22 8.98
N VAL A 11 10.60 -9.28 9.23
CA VAL A 11 11.60 -8.59 8.40
C VAL A 11 11.59 -9.15 6.98
N VAL A 12 11.53 -10.48 6.83
CA VAL A 12 11.44 -11.13 5.52
C VAL A 12 10.14 -10.76 4.83
N ILE A 13 9.00 -10.80 5.52
CA ILE A 13 7.69 -10.44 4.97
C ILE A 13 7.66 -8.95 4.54
N ALA A 14 8.25 -8.06 5.34
CA ALA A 14 8.38 -6.64 4.99
C ALA A 14 9.25 -6.44 3.74
N GLY A 15 10.35 -7.18 3.61
CA GLY A 15 11.18 -7.18 2.41
C GLY A 15 10.41 -7.64 1.17
N VAL A 16 9.73 -8.79 1.26
CA VAL A 16 8.94 -9.36 0.15
C VAL A 16 7.79 -8.44 -0.24
N SER A 17 7.02 -7.93 0.72
CA SER A 17 5.92 -6.99 0.47
C SER A 17 6.40 -5.69 -0.18
N THR A 18 7.59 -5.19 0.18
CA THR A 18 8.22 -4.04 -0.47
C THR A 18 8.53 -4.32 -1.94
N VAL A 19 9.09 -5.50 -2.25
CA VAL A 19 9.37 -5.90 -3.64
C VAL A 19 8.07 -6.04 -4.43
N ILE A 20 7.06 -6.72 -3.88
CA ILE A 20 5.74 -6.86 -4.51
C ILE A 20 5.14 -5.49 -4.81
N TYR A 21 5.15 -4.60 -3.81
CA TYR A 21 4.68 -3.23 -3.96
C TYR A 21 5.40 -2.52 -5.11
N MET A 22 6.74 -2.52 -5.11
CA MET A 22 7.51 -1.81 -6.13
C MET A 22 7.21 -2.33 -7.53
N VAL A 23 7.16 -3.65 -7.72
CA VAL A 23 6.90 -4.25 -9.04
C VAL A 23 5.49 -3.91 -9.50
N ALA A 24 4.49 -4.17 -8.65
CA ALA A 24 3.09 -3.98 -8.99
C ALA A 24 2.78 -2.50 -9.27
N MET A 25 3.23 -1.60 -8.40
CA MET A 25 2.95 -0.18 -8.52
C MET A 25 3.67 0.46 -9.70
N ARG A 26 4.93 0.07 -9.99
CA ARG A 26 5.64 0.58 -11.17
C ARG A 26 5.02 0.06 -12.47
N TRP A 27 4.38 -1.10 -12.46
CA TRP A 27 3.63 -1.62 -13.61
C TRP A 27 2.36 -0.81 -13.88
N CYS A 28 1.66 -0.36 -12.83
CA CYS A 28 0.43 0.42 -12.96
C CYS A 28 0.63 1.87 -13.39
N MET A 29 1.83 2.44 -13.20
CA MET A 29 2.07 3.86 -13.49
C MET A 29 2.48 4.09 -14.96
N PRO A 30 1.80 5.00 -15.69
CA PRO A 30 2.07 5.22 -17.11
C PRO A 30 3.35 6.03 -17.35
N THR A 31 3.65 7.02 -16.48
CA THR A 31 4.76 7.96 -16.70
C THR A 31 5.99 7.62 -15.86
N PRO A 32 7.21 7.92 -16.36
CA PRO A 32 8.44 7.69 -15.60
C PRO A 32 8.50 8.52 -14.31
N LYS A 33 7.89 9.71 -14.29
CA LYS A 33 7.77 10.55 -13.09
C LYS A 33 6.91 9.87 -12.02
N ALA A 34 5.73 9.36 -12.39
CA ALA A 34 4.85 8.64 -11.47
C ALA A 34 5.51 7.34 -10.96
N LYS A 35 6.20 6.59 -11.83
CA LYS A 35 7.01 5.42 -11.42
C LYS A 35 8.09 5.76 -10.41
N ARG A 36 8.73 6.93 -10.55
CA ARG A 36 9.74 7.40 -9.60
C ARG A 36 9.09 7.76 -8.26
N GLN A 37 8.01 8.56 -8.28
CA GLN A 37 7.30 8.97 -7.07
C GLN A 37 6.76 7.77 -6.27
N ILE A 38 6.14 6.80 -6.95
CA ILE A 38 5.57 5.61 -6.29
C ILE A 38 6.66 4.75 -5.64
N SER A 39 7.89 4.76 -6.18
CA SER A 39 9.02 4.01 -5.60
C SER A 39 9.51 4.58 -4.27
N PHE A 40 9.17 5.84 -3.95
CA PHE A 40 9.52 6.47 -2.68
C PHE A 40 8.44 6.30 -1.60
N VAL A 41 7.26 5.77 -1.94
CA VAL A 41 6.17 5.57 -0.97
C VAL A 41 6.56 4.63 0.17
N PRO A 42 7.25 3.49 -0.05
CA PRO A 42 7.70 2.63 1.06
C PRO A 42 8.64 3.36 2.02
N LEU A 43 9.52 4.23 1.48
CA LEU A 43 10.40 5.06 2.29
C LEU A 43 9.61 6.08 3.12
N GLY A 44 8.66 6.79 2.52
CA GLY A 44 7.76 7.69 3.25
C GLY A 44 6.96 6.96 4.34
N GLY A 45 6.44 5.78 4.03
CA GLY A 45 5.72 4.92 4.99
C GLY A 45 6.60 4.53 6.17
N SER A 46 7.84 4.12 5.92
CA SER A 46 8.79 3.76 6.98
C SER A 46 9.14 4.94 7.89
N VAL A 47 9.34 6.14 7.33
CA VAL A 47 9.66 7.36 8.08
C VAL A 47 8.50 7.83 8.96
N LEU A 48 7.24 7.52 8.60
CA LEU A 48 6.08 7.84 9.44
C LEU A 48 5.80 6.75 10.48
N LEU A 49 5.93 5.48 10.11
CA LEU A 49 5.57 4.36 10.97
C LEU A 49 6.59 4.11 12.08
N VAL A 50 7.89 4.26 11.81
CA VAL A 50 8.95 3.95 12.79
C VAL A 50 8.94 4.92 13.98
N PRO A 51 8.89 6.25 13.79
CA PRO A 51 8.81 7.19 14.92
C PRO A 51 7.52 7.04 15.70
N ASN A 52 6.39 6.82 15.03
CA ASN A 52 5.11 6.64 15.68
C ASN A 52 5.08 5.37 16.54
N ALA A 53 5.59 4.26 16.01
CA ALA A 53 5.77 3.03 16.78
C ALA A 53 6.68 3.21 18.01
N ALA A 54 7.73 4.02 17.89
CA ALA A 54 8.62 4.32 19.01
C ALA A 54 7.92 5.15 20.11
N VAL A 55 7.06 6.10 19.73
CA VAL A 55 6.27 6.91 20.68
C VAL A 55 5.20 6.07 21.37
N GLU A 56 4.50 5.21 20.63
CA GLU A 56 3.42 4.36 21.15
C GLU A 56 3.93 3.08 21.85
N GLY A 57 5.25 2.84 21.84
CA GLY A 57 5.86 1.66 22.48
C GLY A 57 5.52 0.34 21.78
N TYR A 58 5.19 0.37 20.49
CA TYR A 58 4.86 -0.83 19.71
C TYR A 58 6.07 -1.75 19.53
N SER A 59 5.82 -3.06 19.50
CA SER A 59 6.87 -4.03 19.21
C SER A 59 7.33 -3.93 17.76
N ALA A 60 8.60 -4.25 17.50
CA ALA A 60 9.16 -4.24 16.15
C ALA A 60 8.37 -5.14 15.18
N SER A 61 7.93 -6.31 15.64
CA SER A 61 7.08 -7.23 14.87
C SER A 61 5.75 -6.60 14.48
N PHE A 62 5.11 -5.88 15.40
CA PHE A 62 3.86 -5.19 15.11
C PHE A 62 4.07 -4.06 14.10
N THR A 63 5.13 -3.27 14.25
CA THR A 63 5.46 -2.21 13.28
C THR A 63 5.70 -2.76 11.87
N LEU A 64 6.47 -3.85 11.75
CA LEU A 64 6.75 -4.52 10.48
C LEU A 64 5.50 -5.15 9.86
N TYR A 65 4.59 -5.66 10.71
CA TYR A 65 3.27 -6.12 10.29
C TYR A 65 2.44 -4.98 9.68
N LEU A 66 2.28 -3.86 10.41
CA LEU A 66 1.52 -2.70 9.93
C LEU A 66 2.09 -2.17 8.60
N TYR A 67 3.43 -2.08 8.53
CA TYR A 67 4.13 -1.68 7.31
C TYR A 67 3.81 -2.61 6.12
N SER A 68 3.93 -3.93 6.34
CA SER A 68 3.64 -4.92 5.30
C SER A 68 2.19 -4.88 4.84
N CYS A 69 1.24 -4.78 5.78
CA CYS A 69 -0.19 -4.64 5.50
C CYS A 69 -0.49 -3.38 4.70
N LEU A 70 0.10 -2.26 5.07
CA LEU A 70 -0.10 -0.98 4.37
C LEU A 70 0.39 -1.04 2.93
N LEU A 71 1.57 -1.63 2.69
CA LEU A 71 2.08 -1.83 1.33
C LEU A 71 1.15 -2.73 0.49
N LEU A 72 0.73 -3.86 1.05
CA LEU A 72 -0.17 -4.78 0.33
C LEU A 72 -1.55 -4.16 0.11
N ALA A 73 -2.06 -3.35 1.05
CA ALA A 73 -3.30 -2.63 0.89
C ALA A 73 -3.25 -1.68 -0.33
N PHE A 74 -2.16 -0.93 -0.51
CA PHE A 74 -1.99 -0.11 -1.71
C PHE A 74 -1.99 -0.94 -3.00
N VAL A 75 -1.36 -2.11 -2.99
CA VAL A 75 -1.36 -3.02 -4.14
C VAL A 75 -2.80 -3.48 -4.45
N ILE A 76 -3.56 -3.92 -3.45
CA ILE A 76 -4.95 -4.38 -3.62
C ILE A 76 -5.87 -3.23 -4.10
N MET A 77 -5.66 -2.03 -3.57
CA MET A 77 -6.44 -0.85 -3.94
C MET A 77 -6.16 -0.41 -5.37
N LEU A 78 -4.90 -0.41 -5.80
CA LEU A 78 -4.49 0.27 -7.03
C LEU A 78 -4.26 -0.65 -8.21
N VAL A 79 -3.81 -1.90 -8.02
CA VAL A 79 -3.53 -2.82 -9.14
C VAL A 79 -4.78 -3.14 -9.98
N PRO A 80 -5.93 -3.52 -9.40
CA PRO A 80 -7.11 -3.91 -10.17
C PRO A 80 -7.68 -2.76 -11.03
N VAL A 81 -7.47 -1.52 -10.57
CA VAL A 81 -7.93 -0.30 -11.24
C VAL A 81 -6.80 0.46 -11.91
N GLY A 82 -5.58 -0.10 -11.92
CA GLY A 82 -4.37 0.63 -12.28
C GLY A 82 -4.38 1.17 -13.70
N LYS A 83 -4.95 0.41 -14.66
CA LYS A 83 -5.13 0.88 -16.03
C LYS A 83 -6.07 2.09 -16.14
N ARG A 84 -7.12 2.12 -15.31
CA ARG A 84 -8.10 3.20 -15.29
C ARG A 84 -7.51 4.44 -14.62
N VAL A 85 -6.85 4.26 -13.48
CA VAL A 85 -6.11 5.35 -12.80
C VAL A 85 -5.00 5.91 -13.70
N ALA A 86 -4.31 5.07 -14.46
CA ALA A 86 -3.30 5.50 -15.43
C ALA A 86 -3.91 6.34 -16.56
N ALA A 87 -5.07 5.93 -17.09
CA ALA A 87 -5.79 6.70 -18.10
C ALA A 87 -6.24 8.07 -17.55
N ASP A 88 -6.84 8.09 -16.36
CA ASP A 88 -7.27 9.31 -15.68
C ASP A 88 -6.06 10.24 -15.42
N THR A 89 -4.90 9.69 -15.04
CA THR A 89 -3.66 10.46 -14.83
C THR A 89 -3.12 11.06 -16.13
N LEU A 90 -3.14 10.30 -17.23
CA LEU A 90 -2.73 10.79 -18.54
C LEU A 90 -3.66 11.89 -19.04
N GLU A 91 -4.98 11.74 -18.85
CA GLU A 91 -5.94 12.77 -19.24
C GLU A 91 -5.76 14.04 -18.40
N GLN A 92 -5.47 13.90 -17.10
CA GLN A 92 -5.18 15.03 -16.22
C GLN A 92 -3.88 15.76 -16.63
N GLU A 93 -2.85 15.04 -17.08
CA GLU A 93 -1.63 15.66 -17.62
C GLU A 93 -1.89 16.40 -18.95
N GLN A 94 -2.79 15.90 -19.79
CA GLN A 94 -3.17 16.56 -21.04
C GLN A 94 -4.05 17.81 -20.83
N LYS A 95 -4.89 17.82 -19.79
CA LYS A 95 -5.76 18.95 -19.45
C LYS A 95 -5.48 19.45 -18.03
N PRO A 96 -4.35 20.12 -17.79
CA PRO A 96 -3.93 20.50 -16.44
C PRO A 96 -4.86 21.50 -15.76
N TRP A 97 -5.66 22.24 -16.53
CA TRP A 97 -6.58 23.27 -16.04
C TRP A 97 -8.01 22.75 -15.79
N ASP A 98 -8.33 21.54 -16.27
CA ASP A 98 -9.63 20.90 -16.05
C ASP A 98 -9.47 19.73 -15.06
N LYS A 99 -10.43 19.60 -14.12
CA LYS A 99 -10.44 18.48 -13.19
C LYS A 99 -11.07 17.28 -13.89
N VAL A 100 -10.27 16.28 -14.23
CA VAL A 100 -10.78 15.01 -14.77
C VAL A 100 -11.50 14.26 -13.64
N PRO A 101 -12.79 13.93 -13.80
CA PRO A 101 -13.51 13.17 -12.80
C PRO A 101 -12.91 11.77 -12.69
N LEU A 102 -12.54 11.37 -11.48
CA LEU A 102 -12.06 10.02 -11.21
C LEU A 102 -13.14 9.02 -11.63
N ASN A 103 -12.72 7.95 -12.31
CA ASN A 103 -13.66 6.90 -12.71
C ASN A 103 -14.41 6.34 -11.49
N THR A 104 -15.75 6.39 -11.54
CA THR A 104 -16.65 5.98 -10.46
C THR A 104 -16.39 4.56 -9.97
N PHE A 105 -16.06 3.63 -10.88
CA PHE A 105 -15.69 2.27 -10.48
C PHE A 105 -14.40 2.25 -9.66
N SER A 106 -13.40 3.05 -10.03
CA SER A 106 -12.14 3.15 -9.29
C SER A 106 -12.39 3.68 -7.88
N LEU A 107 -13.29 4.66 -7.75
CA LEU A 107 -13.67 5.24 -6.46
C LEU A 107 -14.36 4.20 -5.54
N TYR A 108 -15.37 3.48 -6.06
CA TYR A 108 -16.05 2.43 -5.29
C TYR A 108 -15.11 1.28 -4.93
N TRP A 109 -14.25 0.86 -5.86
CA TRP A 109 -13.25 -0.17 -5.59
C TRP A 109 -12.31 0.25 -4.47
N PHE A 110 -11.82 1.49 -4.50
CA PHE A 110 -10.92 2.02 -3.47
C PHE A 110 -11.59 2.00 -2.09
N ALA A 111 -12.84 2.47 -1.99
CA ALA A 111 -13.58 2.47 -0.73
C ALA A 111 -13.87 1.05 -0.20
N PHE A 112 -14.25 0.12 -1.09
CA PHE A 112 -14.52 -1.26 -0.71
C PHE A 112 -13.24 -1.99 -0.27
N SER A 113 -12.18 -1.88 -1.06
CA SER A 113 -10.89 -2.51 -0.77
C SER A 113 -10.22 -1.94 0.46
N SER A 114 -10.36 -0.63 0.74
CA SER A 114 -9.84 -0.04 1.98
C SER A 114 -10.50 -0.64 3.22
N THR A 115 -11.82 -0.74 3.19
CA THR A 115 -12.60 -1.34 4.28
C THR A 115 -12.19 -2.80 4.47
N GLY A 116 -12.10 -3.57 3.39
CA GLY A 116 -11.67 -4.96 3.43
C GLY A 116 -10.25 -5.15 3.99
N CYS A 117 -9.30 -4.29 3.60
CA CYS A 117 -7.92 -4.35 4.09
C CYS A 117 -7.83 -4.03 5.59
N ILE A 118 -8.58 -3.01 6.07
CA ILE A 118 -8.62 -2.65 7.49
C ILE A 118 -9.20 -3.81 8.30
N VAL A 119 -10.33 -4.39 7.85
CA VAL A 119 -10.95 -5.53 8.50
C VAL A 119 -9.97 -6.71 8.56
N ALA A 120 -9.38 -7.09 7.43
CA ALA A 120 -8.40 -8.18 7.37
C ALA A 120 -7.23 -7.93 8.34
N MET A 121 -6.70 -6.71 8.38
CA MET A 121 -5.60 -6.33 9.25
C MET A 121 -5.95 -6.43 10.75
N LEU A 122 -7.19 -6.14 11.15
CA LEU A 122 -7.63 -6.29 12.53
C LEU A 122 -7.81 -7.77 12.93
N TYR A 123 -8.21 -8.64 12.01
CA TYR A 123 -8.44 -10.06 12.27
C TYR A 123 -7.20 -10.94 12.12
N ILE A 124 -6.26 -10.57 11.24
CA ILE A 124 -5.07 -11.37 10.94
C ILE A 124 -4.07 -11.33 12.10
N TRP A 125 -3.80 -10.16 12.67
CA TRP A 125 -2.84 -10.00 13.78
C TRP A 125 -3.09 -10.97 14.95
N PRO A 126 -4.29 -11.01 15.58
CA PRO A 126 -4.54 -11.93 16.70
C PRO A 126 -4.54 -13.41 16.32
N ALA A 127 -4.57 -13.76 15.03
CA ALA A 127 -4.51 -15.14 14.57
C ALA A 127 -3.07 -15.65 14.39
N ILE A 128 -2.10 -14.75 14.21
CA ILE A 128 -0.69 -15.06 13.89
C ILE A 128 0.31 -14.56 14.94
N ASN A 129 -0.19 -13.98 16.03
CA ASN A 129 0.58 -13.55 17.19
C ASN A 129 -0.09 -14.07 18.45
#